data_AF-A0A2V5VJ97-F1
#
_entry.id   AF-A0A2V5VJ97-F1
#
_cell.length_a   1.000
_cell.length_b   1.000
_cell.length_c   1.000
_cell.angle_alpha   90.00
_cell.angle_beta   90.00
_cell.angle_gamma   90.00
#
_symmetry.space_group_name_H-M   'P 1'
#
loop_
_entity.id
_entity.type
_entity.pdbx_description
1 polymer ?
#
loop_
_entity_poly.entity_id
_entity_poly.type
_entity_poly.pdbx_seq_one_letter_code
_entity_poly.pdbx_strand_id
1 'polypeptide(L)'
;MFPEKETSNFRTRWTDIQTGFVDQPRRSVEEADGLVAEVIKRLANSFAEERSRLEGQWDRGDDVSTEDLRVALQRYRTFFDRLLNV
;
A
#
# COMPACT_ATOMS: atom_id res chain seq x y z
N MET A 1 4.73 3.58 -4.27
CA MET A 1 3.42 3.31 -3.63
C MET A 1 2.44 2.62 -4.56
N PHE A 2 2.39 2.90 -5.86
CA PHE A 2 1.90 1.93 -6.86
C PHE A 2 2.75 2.05 -8.13
N PRO A 3 2.82 1.03 -9.00
CA PRO A 3 3.27 1.21 -10.37
C PRO A 3 2.42 2.29 -11.06
N GLU A 4 3.04 3.06 -11.97
CA GLU A 4 2.38 4.17 -12.67
C GLU A 4 1.10 3.73 -13.40
N LYS A 5 1.16 2.58 -14.06
CA LYS A 5 0.02 1.97 -14.75
C LYS A 5 -1.15 1.65 -13.81
N GLU A 6 -0.86 1.18 -12.60
CA GLU A 6 -1.89 0.83 -11.60
C GLU A 6 -2.54 2.11 -11.04
N THR A 7 -1.74 3.14 -10.77
CA THR A 7 -2.22 4.48 -10.38
C THR A 7 -3.13 5.07 -11.47
N SER A 8 -2.70 4.99 -12.73
CA SER A 8 -3.48 5.49 -13.86
C SER A 8 -4.84 4.78 -13.97
N ASN A 9 -4.88 3.46 -13.78
CA ASN A 9 -6.11 2.70 -13.83
C ASN A 9 -7.10 3.15 -12.73
N PHE A 10 -6.65 3.24 -11.48
CA PHE A 10 -7.50 3.71 -10.38
C PHE A 10 -8.03 5.13 -10.63
N ARG A 11 -7.20 6.03 -11.17
CA ARG A 11 -7.60 7.40 -11.52
C ARG A 11 -8.62 7.46 -12.66
N THR A 12 -8.46 6.62 -13.68
CA THR A 12 -9.44 6.51 -14.78
C THR A 12 -10.78 6.05 -14.25
N ARG A 13 -10.81 4.93 -13.49
CA ARG A 13 -12.05 4.41 -12.88
C ARG A 13 -12.73 5.42 -11.97
N TRP A 14 -11.95 6.15 -11.17
CA TRP A 14 -12.48 7.22 -10.33
C TRP A 14 -13.16 8.32 -11.16
N THR A 15 -12.51 8.76 -12.24
CA THR A 15 -13.06 9.76 -13.17
C THR A 15 -14.37 9.28 -13.81
N ASP A 16 -14.43 8.02 -14.21
CA ASP A 16 -15.63 7.42 -14.80
C ASP A 16 -16.80 7.40 -13.80
N ILE A 17 -16.53 7.02 -12.54
CA ILE A 17 -17.52 7.02 -11.46
C ILE A 17 -18.07 8.43 -11.21
N GLN A 18 -17.18 9.44 -11.17
CA GLN A 18 -17.57 10.84 -10.99
C GLN A 18 -18.43 11.34 -12.15
N THR A 19 -18.10 10.96 -13.38
CA THR A 19 -18.87 11.33 -14.57
C THR A 19 -20.27 10.70 -14.53
N GLY A 20 -20.36 9.42 -14.13
CA GLY A 20 -21.64 8.70 -14.01
C GLY A 20 -22.54 9.18 -12.86
N PHE A 21 -22.01 9.96 -11.91
CA PHE A 21 -22.77 10.41 -10.74
C PHE A 21 -23.98 11.27 -11.10
N VAL A 22 -23.86 12.06 -12.17
CA VAL A 22 -24.94 12.94 -12.66
C VAL A 22 -26.18 12.12 -13.04
N ASP A 23 -25.97 10.94 -13.62
CA ASP A 23 -27.05 10.08 -14.11
C ASP A 23 -27.51 9.04 -13.08
N GLN A 24 -26.57 8.47 -12.31
CA GLN A 24 -26.82 7.33 -11.42
C GLN A 24 -26.14 7.50 -10.05
N PRO A 25 -26.54 8.49 -9.22
CA PRO A 25 -25.80 8.89 -8.03
C PRO A 25 -25.63 7.76 -7.01
N ARG A 26 -26.66 6.92 -6.79
CA ARG A 26 -26.57 5.79 -5.84
C ARG A 26 -25.54 4.75 -6.30
N ARG A 27 -25.59 4.39 -7.59
CA ARG A 27 -24.65 3.43 -8.18
C ARG A 27 -23.23 3.95 -8.16
N SER A 28 -23.01 5.22 -8.50
CA SER A 28 -21.68 5.83 -8.44
C SER A 28 -21.08 5.81 -7.03
N VAL A 29 -21.89 6.00 -5.99
CA VAL A 29 -21.42 5.88 -4.60
C VAL A 29 -21.06 4.44 -4.24
N GLU A 30 -21.87 3.46 -4.67
CA GLU A 30 -21.56 2.03 -4.47
C GLU A 30 -20.27 1.62 -5.20
N GLU A 31 -20.06 2.10 -6.43
CA GLU A 31 -18.84 1.85 -7.20
C GLU A 31 -17.62 2.55 -6.61
N ALA A 32 -17.79 3.77 -6.07
CA ALA A 32 -16.75 4.50 -5.35
C ALA A 32 -16.30 3.74 -4.09
N ASP A 33 -17.25 3.24 -3.29
CA ASP A 33 -16.95 2.43 -2.10
C ASP A 33 -16.14 1.19 -2.46
N GLY A 34 -16.57 0.45 -3.49
CA GLY A 34 -15.85 -0.72 -3.99
C GLY A 34 -14.43 -0.39 -4.47
N LEU A 35 -14.25 0.72 -5.19
CA LEU A 35 -12.94 1.16 -5.66
C LEU A 35 -12.01 1.55 -4.48
N VAL A 36 -12.53 2.26 -3.48
CA VAL A 36 -11.76 2.61 -2.29
C VAL A 36 -11.35 1.36 -1.51
N ALA A 37 -12.27 0.42 -1.32
CA ALA A 37 -11.98 -0.87 -0.66
C ALA A 37 -10.88 -1.66 -1.40
N GLU A 38 -10.90 -1.65 -2.73
CA GLU A 38 -9.86 -2.27 -3.56
C GLU A 38 -8.50 -1.62 -3.36
N VAL A 39 -8.43 -0.28 -3.36
CA VAL A 39 -7.19 0.48 -3.13
C VAL A 39 -6.63 0.21 -1.74
N ILE A 40 -7.47 0.22 -0.70
CA ILE A 40 -7.07 -0.11 0.68
C ILE A 40 -6.47 -1.52 0.74
N LYS A 41 -7.16 -2.51 0.17
CA LYS A 41 -6.69 -3.89 0.13
C LYS A 41 -5.33 -4.00 -0.57
N ARG A 42 -5.15 -3.29 -1.67
CA ARG A 42 -3.88 -3.30 -2.41
C ARG A 42 -2.74 -2.64 -1.63
N LEU A 43 -3.00 -1.52 -0.94
CA LEU A 43 -2.02 -0.90 -0.03
C LEU A 43 -1.62 -1.85 1.10
N ALA A 44 -2.61 -2.46 1.75
CA ALA A 44 -2.38 -3.41 2.83
C ALA A 44 -1.50 -4.59 2.37
N ASN A 45 -1.79 -5.17 1.19
CA ASN A 45 -0.99 -6.25 0.62
C ASN A 45 0.45 -5.81 0.32
N SER A 46 0.63 -4.64 -0.28
CA SER A 46 1.96 -4.08 -0.59
C SER A 46 2.80 -3.89 0.67
N PHE A 47 2.19 -3.37 1.75
CA PHE A 47 2.86 -3.23 3.03
C PHE A 47 3.13 -4.56 3.73
N ALA A 48 2.21 -5.53 3.64
CA ALA A 48 2.44 -6.87 4.18
C ALA A 48 3.61 -7.58 3.49
N GLU A 49 3.73 -7.46 2.16
CA GLU A 49 4.88 -7.98 1.40
C GLU A 49 6.19 -7.33 1.84
N GLU A 50 6.21 -6.01 2.02
CA GLU A 50 7.41 -5.28 2.45
C GLU A 50 7.82 -5.63 3.90
N ARG A 51 6.84 -5.77 4.80
CA ARG A 51 7.07 -6.27 6.16
C ARG A 51 7.65 -7.67 6.16
N SER A 52 7.10 -8.60 5.37
CA SER A 52 7.60 -9.97 5.28
C SER A 52 9.05 -10.03 4.78
N ARG A 53 9.43 -9.14 3.84
CA ARG A 53 10.82 -8.99 3.39
C ARG A 53 11.75 -8.48 4.47
N LEU A 54 11.27 -7.57 5.33
CA LEU A 54 12.04 -7.09 6.48
C LEU A 54 12.24 -8.21 7.51
N GLU A 55 11.19 -8.96 7.84
CA GLU A 55 11.25 -10.09 8.79
C GLU A 55 12.19 -11.21 8.30
N GLY A 56 12.09 -11.61 7.02
CA GLY A 56 12.93 -12.67 6.46
C GLY A 56 14.43 -12.36 6.37
N GLN A 57 14.83 -11.09 6.59
CA GLN A 57 16.25 -10.72 6.68
C GLN A 57 16.87 -11.04 8.05
N TRP A 58 16.06 -11.18 9.11
CA TRP A 58 16.53 -11.38 10.49
C TRP A 58 16.31 -12.80 11.01
N ASP A 59 15.42 -13.56 10.38
CA ASP A 59 15.06 -14.93 10.80
C ASP A 59 16.16 -15.99 10.50
N ARG A 60 17.36 -15.58 10.08
CA ARG A 60 18.52 -16.45 9.83
C ARG A 60 19.58 -16.30 10.93
N GLY A 61 19.33 -16.98 12.04
CA GLY A 61 20.27 -17.59 13.01
C GLY A 61 21.62 -16.95 13.37
N ASP A 62 21.74 -16.65 14.67
CA ASP A 62 22.88 -16.73 15.62
C ASP A 62 24.20 -15.98 15.43
N ASP A 63 24.40 -15.18 14.37
CA ASP A 63 25.58 -14.30 14.31
C ASP A 63 25.24 -12.90 13.76
N VAL A 64 24.16 -12.31 14.29
CA VAL A 64 23.74 -10.95 13.93
C VAL A 64 24.56 -9.95 14.74
N SER A 65 25.41 -9.16 14.07
CA SER A 65 26.19 -8.14 14.75
C SER A 65 25.30 -6.98 15.22
N THR A 66 25.75 -6.22 16.24
CA THR A 66 25.08 -4.98 16.67
C THR A 66 24.91 -3.99 15.52
N GLU A 67 25.83 -4.00 14.56
CA GLU A 67 25.77 -3.14 13.37
C GLU A 67 24.65 -3.59 12.42
N ASP A 68 24.46 -4.89 12.22
CA ASP A 68 23.33 -5.42 11.46
C ASP A 68 22.00 -5.02 12.12
N LEU A 69 21.88 -5.16 13.44
CA LEU A 69 20.68 -4.71 14.19
C LEU A 69 20.41 -3.21 14.02
N ARG A 70 21.46 -2.37 13.99
CA ARG A 70 21.32 -0.93 13.74
C ARG A 70 20.76 -0.65 12.34
N VAL A 71 21.25 -1.36 11.33
CA VAL A 71 20.73 -1.27 9.96
C VAL A 71 19.29 -1.80 9.88
N ALA A 72 18.95 -2.86 10.61
CA ALA A 72 17.59 -3.38 10.75
C ALA A 72 16.62 -2.29 11.19
N LEU A 73 16.95 -1.66 12.32
CA LEU A 73 16.11 -0.67 12.95
C LEU A 73 15.94 0.56 12.04
N GLN A 74 17.00 0.95 11.32
CA GLN A 74 16.91 2.03 10.34
C GLN A 74 15.96 1.69 9.18
N ARG A 75 15.96 0.44 8.69
CA ARG A 75 15.01 -0.01 7.64
C ARG A 75 13.58 -0.02 8.16
N TYR A 76 13.35 -0.50 9.37
CA TYR A 76 12.03 -0.43 10.03
C TYR A 76 11.57 1.01 10.23
N ARG A 77 12.46 1.93 10.62
CA ARG A 77 12.12 3.36 10.74
C ARG A 77 11.65 3.95 9.41
N THR A 78 12.42 3.75 8.33
CA THR A 78 12.03 4.23 6.99
C THR A 78 10.69 3.64 6.54
N PHE A 79 10.46 2.34 6.80
CA PHE A 79 9.20 1.69 6.48
C PHE A 79 8.03 2.25 7.31
N PHE A 80 8.25 2.46 8.61
CA PHE A 80 7.28 3.05 9.53
C PHE A 80 6.91 4.48 9.12
N ASP A 81 7.90 5.32 8.79
CA ASP A 81 7.66 6.66 8.29
C ASP A 81 6.85 6.62 6.98
N ARG A 82 7.11 5.67 6.10
CA ARG A 82 6.33 5.49 4.87
C ARG A 82 4.89 5.03 5.15
N LEU A 83 4.64 4.23 6.18
CA LEU A 83 3.28 3.87 6.61
C LEU A 83 2.49 5.07 7.11
N LEU A 84 3.14 6.02 7.79
CA LEU A 84 2.49 7.21 8.33
C LEU A 84 2.29 8.33 7.30
N ASN A 85 3.00 8.29 6.17
CA ASN A 85 2.95 9.30 5.11
C ASN A 85 2.18 8.83 3.87
N VAL A 86 1.25 7.89 4.03
CA VAL A 86 0.33 7.43 2.98
C VAL A 86 -0.62 8.54 2.56
#